data_AF-A0A7D9EW11-F1
#
_entry.id   AF-A0A7D9EW11-F1
#
_cell.length_a   1.000
_cell.length_b   1.000
_cell.length_c   1.000
_cell.angle_alpha   90.00
_cell.angle_beta   90.00
_cell.angle_gamma   90.00
#
_symmetry.space_group_name_H-M   'P 1'
#
loop_
_entity.id
_entity.type
_entity.pdbx_description
1 polymer ?
#
loop_
_entity_poly.entity_id
_entity_poly.type
_entity_poly.pdbx_seq_one_letter_code
_entity_poly.pdbx_strand_id
1 'polypeptide(L)'
;MAEQEDSVVSLIDEGKSSSLVVDQEDSVSLIVDEEESGSLVVDQEDSASLIVDGGKNDSLVVDQEDSVSLIVDQGKSCSLVVDKKDSVSLIVNKGKNDSLVVDQEDSVSLIVDQGKSCS
;
A
#
# COMPACT_ATOMS: atom_id res chain seq x y z
N MET A 1 -15.69 -18.25 22.83
CA MET A 1 -15.17 -16.88 22.75
C MET A 1 -15.45 -16.44 21.33
N ALA A 2 -16.27 -15.41 21.12
CA ALA A 2 -16.27 -14.73 19.83
C ALA A 2 -15.16 -13.67 19.98
N GLU A 3 -14.06 -13.85 19.26
CA GLU A 3 -13.09 -12.78 19.09
C GLU A 3 -13.82 -11.72 18.28
N GLN A 4 -14.00 -10.57 18.91
CA GLN A 4 -14.65 -9.44 18.29
C GLN A 4 -13.58 -8.82 17.42
N GLU A 5 -13.55 -9.17 16.13
CA GLU A 5 -12.61 -8.58 15.18
C GLU A 5 -13.00 -7.11 15.02
N ASP A 6 -12.25 -6.24 15.70
CA ASP A 6 -12.42 -4.80 15.63
C ASP A 6 -11.74 -4.34 14.34
N SER A 7 -12.44 -4.50 13.20
CA SER A 7 -11.91 -4.02 11.93
C SER A 7 -11.93 -2.50 11.92
N VAL A 8 -10.74 -1.90 11.97
CA VAL A 8 -10.58 -0.45 11.88
C VAL A 8 -10.59 -0.04 10.41
N VAL A 9 -11.42 0.97 10.09
CA VAL A 9 -11.40 1.64 8.78
C VAL A 9 -10.88 3.05 8.96
N SER A 10 -9.75 3.36 8.31
CA SER A 10 -9.13 4.68 8.34
C SER A 10 -9.12 5.31 6.95
N LEU A 11 -9.54 6.57 6.88
CA LEU A 11 -9.53 7.39 5.66
C LEU A 11 -8.66 8.61 5.91
N ILE A 12 -7.61 8.77 5.11
CA ILE A 12 -6.69 9.91 5.17
C ILE A 12 -6.72 10.62 3.81
N ASP A 13 -6.94 11.93 3.85
CA ASP A 13 -6.95 12.83 2.69
C ASP A 13 -6.03 14.01 3.01
N GLU A 14 -4.87 14.08 2.37
CA GLU A 14 -3.87 15.12 2.61
C GLU A 14 -3.38 15.77 1.30
N GLY A 15 -3.69 17.04 1.11
CA GLY A 15 -3.28 17.81 -0.08
C GLY A 15 -1.84 18.36 -0.05
N LYS A 16 -0.98 17.91 0.88
CA LYS A 16 0.38 18.42 1.08
C LYS A 16 1.31 17.30 1.54
N SER A 17 2.57 17.64 1.82
CA SER A 17 3.50 16.65 2.33
C SER A 17 3.17 16.14 3.72
N SER A 18 3.09 14.82 3.81
CA SER A 18 2.63 14.07 4.97
C SER A 18 3.48 12.81 5.18
N SER A 19 3.39 12.26 6.39
CA SER A 19 3.95 10.96 6.69
C SER A 19 3.04 10.25 7.67
N LEU A 20 2.64 9.04 7.30
CA LEU A 20 1.75 8.20 8.06
C LEU A 20 2.44 6.87 8.38
N VAL A 21 2.33 6.46 9.64
CA VAL A 21 2.77 5.15 10.11
C VAL A 21 1.56 4.48 10.75
N VAL A 22 1.24 3.29 10.26
CA VAL A 22 0.13 2.47 10.77
C VAL A 22 0.72 1.15 11.26
N ASP A 23 0.48 0.85 12.53
CA ASP A 23 0.93 -0.34 13.24
C ASP A 23 -0.27 -0.89 14.03
N GLN A 24 -0.74 -2.09 13.68
CA GLN A 24 -1.89 -2.76 14.29
C GLN A 24 -1.70 -4.27 14.22
N GLU A 25 -2.16 -4.98 15.26
CA GLU A 25 -2.16 -6.45 15.28
C GLU A 25 -3.39 -7.01 14.53
N ASP A 26 -4.56 -6.38 14.69
CA ASP A 26 -5.83 -6.81 14.10
C ASP A 26 -6.00 -6.42 12.62
N SER A 27 -7.07 -6.94 12.00
CA SER A 27 -7.41 -6.66 10.60
C SER A 27 -7.81 -5.19 10.33
N VAL A 28 -7.21 -4.58 9.29
CA VAL A 28 -7.43 -3.15 8.96
C VAL A 28 -7.79 -2.92 7.49
N SER A 29 -8.62 -1.90 7.28
CA SER A 29 -8.80 -1.28 5.97
C SER A 29 -8.34 0.18 5.98
N LEU A 30 -7.43 0.53 5.09
CA LEU A 30 -6.84 1.87 4.99
C LEU A 30 -7.03 2.43 3.58
N ILE A 31 -7.54 3.65 3.49
CA ILE A 31 -7.56 4.43 2.25
C ILE A 31 -6.77 5.71 2.47
N VAL A 32 -5.76 5.94 1.64
CA VAL A 32 -4.91 7.15 1.68
C VAL A 32 -4.92 7.82 0.32
N ASP A 33 -5.25 9.10 0.31
CA ASP A 33 -5.18 9.99 -0.85
C ASP A 33 -4.21 11.14 -0.52
N GLU A 34 -3.11 11.21 -1.27
CA GLU A 34 -2.06 12.23 -1.14
C GLU A 34 -1.75 12.89 -2.48
N GLU A 35 -2.01 14.20 -2.62
CA GLU A 35 -1.86 14.90 -3.91
C GLU A 35 -0.40 15.27 -4.27
N GLU A 36 0.47 15.46 -3.28
CA GLU A 36 1.79 16.08 -3.48
C GLU A 36 2.97 15.14 -3.25
N SER A 37 3.38 14.88 -1.99
CA SER A 37 4.53 14.02 -1.66
C SER A 37 4.38 13.46 -0.25
N GLY A 38 4.27 12.15 -0.10
CA GLY A 38 4.09 11.51 1.19
C GLY A 38 4.88 10.24 1.40
N SER A 39 4.86 9.77 2.64
CA SER A 39 5.45 8.50 3.01
C SER A 39 4.50 7.73 3.91
N LEU A 40 4.09 6.55 3.45
CA LEU A 40 3.24 5.63 4.18
C LEU A 40 4.03 4.36 4.53
N VAL A 41 4.05 4.04 5.82
CA VAL A 41 4.57 2.76 6.33
C VAL A 41 3.43 2.04 7.02
N VAL A 42 3.16 0.81 6.60
CA VAL A 42 2.15 -0.04 7.20
C VAL A 42 2.79 -1.35 7.64
N ASP A 43 2.64 -1.66 8.92
CA ASP A 43 3.07 -2.89 9.56
C ASP A 43 1.84 -3.52 10.24
N GLN A 44 1.51 -4.77 9.92
CA GLN A 44 0.40 -5.48 10.56
C GLN A 44 0.63 -6.99 10.58
N GLU A 45 0.12 -7.66 11.61
CA GLU A 45 0.22 -9.13 11.72
C GLU A 45 -0.86 -9.84 10.91
N ASP A 46 -2.12 -9.42 11.05
CA ASP A 46 -3.28 -10.06 10.42
C ASP A 46 -3.56 -9.58 8.97
N SER A 47 -4.83 -9.61 8.56
CA SER A 47 -5.26 -9.28 7.21
C SER A 47 -5.42 -7.77 6.97
N ALA A 48 -4.84 -7.24 5.90
CA ALA A 48 -4.99 -5.84 5.52
C ALA A 48 -5.55 -5.63 4.11
N SER A 49 -6.39 -4.59 3.98
CA SER A 49 -6.81 -4.04 2.70
C SER A 49 -6.37 -2.58 2.60
N LEU A 50 -5.43 -2.29 1.69
CA LEU A 50 -4.93 -0.94 1.44
C LEU A 50 -5.31 -0.44 0.05
N ILE A 51 -5.79 0.80 0.00
CA ILE A 51 -5.94 1.58 -1.23
C ILE A 51 -5.13 2.86 -1.05
N VAL A 52 -4.16 3.09 -1.92
CA VAL A 52 -3.29 4.27 -1.86
C VAL A 52 -3.30 4.95 -3.22
N ASP A 53 -3.72 6.21 -3.24
CA ASP A 53 -3.58 7.12 -4.39
C ASP A 53 -2.56 8.19 -4.02
N GLY A 54 -1.45 8.23 -4.77
CA GLY A 54 -0.31 9.10 -4.51
C GLY A 54 0.09 9.93 -5.72
N GLY A 55 0.38 11.20 -5.47
CA GLY A 55 0.89 12.16 -6.44
C GLY A 55 2.36 11.95 -6.86
N LYS A 56 3.28 12.75 -6.30
CA LYS A 56 4.67 12.83 -6.76
C LYS A 56 5.66 12.54 -5.64
N ASN A 57 6.69 11.75 -5.93
CA ASN A 57 7.75 11.43 -4.97
C ASN A 57 7.23 10.73 -3.70
N ASP A 58 6.24 9.85 -3.86
CA ASP A 58 5.68 9.11 -2.73
C ASP A 58 6.47 7.83 -2.46
N SER A 59 6.47 7.42 -1.19
CA SER A 59 7.03 6.15 -0.77
C SER A 59 6.01 5.35 0.03
N LEU A 60 5.78 4.11 -0.39
CA LEU A 60 4.95 3.17 0.34
C LEU A 60 5.77 1.93 0.71
N VAL A 61 5.78 1.60 2.00
CA VAL A 61 6.35 0.38 2.54
C VAL A 61 5.25 -0.38 3.27
N VAL A 62 5.04 -1.64 2.90
CA VAL A 62 4.04 -2.50 3.53
C VAL A 62 4.69 -3.80 3.97
N ASP A 63 4.75 -4.03 5.28
CA ASP A 63 5.20 -5.28 5.92
C ASP A 63 3.99 -5.98 6.56
N GLN A 64 3.82 -7.28 6.34
CA GLN A 64 2.71 -8.06 6.89
C GLN A 64 3.06 -9.54 6.96
N GLU A 65 2.55 -10.23 7.97
CA GLU A 65 2.67 -11.69 8.06
C GLU A 65 1.61 -12.40 7.20
N ASP A 66 0.33 -12.11 7.37
CA ASP A 66 -0.73 -12.92 6.76
C ASP A 66 -1.14 -12.47 5.33
N SER A 67 -2.37 -11.97 5.17
CA SER A 67 -3.02 -11.76 3.87
C SER A 67 -3.18 -10.28 3.56
N VAL A 68 -2.65 -9.84 2.41
CA VAL A 68 -2.79 -8.45 1.97
C VAL A 68 -3.49 -8.34 0.62
N SER A 69 -4.41 -7.39 0.54
CA SER A 69 -4.93 -6.84 -0.72
C SER A 69 -4.50 -5.38 -0.83
N LEU A 70 -3.67 -5.09 -1.83
CA LEU A 70 -3.09 -3.76 -2.01
C LEU A 70 -3.39 -3.25 -3.42
N ILE A 71 -4.02 -2.08 -3.49
CA ILE A 71 -4.24 -1.32 -4.73
C ILE A 71 -3.50 0.01 -4.59
N VAL A 72 -2.56 0.26 -5.49
CA VAL A 72 -1.72 1.45 -5.45
C VAL A 72 -1.75 2.13 -6.80
N ASP A 73 -2.20 3.38 -6.83
CA ASP A 73 -2.02 4.29 -7.96
C ASP A 73 -0.98 5.34 -7.55
N GLN A 74 0.12 5.40 -8.29
CA GLN A 74 1.23 6.30 -8.01
C GLN A 74 1.57 7.12 -9.25
N GLY A 75 1.71 8.43 -9.07
CA GLY A 75 2.03 9.36 -10.14
C GLY A 75 3.48 9.29 -10.61
N LYS A 76 4.40 10.11 -10.08
CA LYS A 76 5.77 10.22 -10.64
C LYS A 76 6.84 10.06 -9.58
N SER A 77 7.86 9.27 -9.91
CA SER A 77 9.07 9.09 -9.09
C SER A 77 8.76 8.48 -7.74
N CYS A 78 7.86 7.50 -7.72
CA CYS A 78 7.37 6.86 -6.51
C CYS A 78 8.05 5.52 -6.25
N SER A 79 8.07 5.10 -4.99
CA SER A 79 8.60 3.81 -4.56
C SER A 79 7.53 3.00 -3.86
N LEU A 80 7.47 1.70 -4.19
CA LEU A 80 6.66 0.73 -3.48
C LEU A 80 7.54 -0.45 -3.08
N VAL A 81 7.57 -0.76 -1.79
CA VAL A 81 8.17 -1.96 -1.22
C VAL A 81 7.10 -2.72 -0.47
N VAL A 82 6.96 -4.00 -0.79
CA VAL A 82 6.02 -4.90 -0.13
C VAL A 82 6.78 -6.14 0.30
N ASP A 83 6.75 -6.46 1.58
CA ASP A 83 7.36 -7.67 2.17
C ASP A 83 6.26 -8.49 2.86
N LYS A 84 6.12 -9.78 2.51
CA LYS A 84 4.98 -10.60 2.93
C LYS A 84 5.36 -12.06 3.16
N LYS A 85 4.70 -12.72 4.11
CA LYS A 85 4.88 -14.16 4.32
C LYS A 85 3.91 -14.99 3.47
N ASP A 86 2.60 -14.80 3.68
CA ASP A 86 1.60 -15.75 3.17
C ASP A 86 1.02 -15.37 1.80
N SER A 87 0.03 -14.47 1.74
CA SER A 87 -0.75 -14.26 0.52
C SER A 87 -0.86 -12.79 0.14
N VAL A 88 -0.39 -12.44 -1.06
CA VAL A 88 -0.44 -11.07 -1.58
C VAL A 88 -1.22 -10.99 -2.90
N SER A 89 -2.20 -10.09 -2.91
CA SER A 89 -2.83 -9.59 -4.13
C SER A 89 -2.47 -8.12 -4.30
N LEU A 90 -1.70 -7.83 -5.34
CA LEU A 90 -1.16 -6.51 -5.61
C LEU A 90 -1.55 -6.02 -7.00
N ILE A 91 -2.24 -4.88 -7.05
CA ILE A 91 -2.52 -4.14 -8.27
C ILE A 91 -1.81 -2.81 -8.18
N VAL A 92 -0.88 -2.55 -9.09
CA VAL A 92 -0.12 -1.31 -9.10
C VAL A 92 -0.23 -0.60 -10.43
N ASN A 93 -0.70 0.64 -10.40
CA ASN A 93 -0.59 1.58 -11.49
C ASN A 93 0.56 2.54 -11.17
N LYS A 94 1.57 2.54 -12.03
CA LYS A 94 2.79 3.34 -11.86
C LYS A 94 2.95 4.30 -13.01
N GLY A 95 3.40 5.51 -12.73
CA GLY A 95 3.88 6.43 -13.75
C GLY A 95 5.39 6.34 -13.96
N LYS A 96 6.04 7.50 -14.12
CA LYS A 96 7.40 7.59 -14.64
C LYS A 96 8.45 7.58 -13.53
N ASN A 97 9.50 6.78 -13.72
CA ASN A 97 10.65 6.62 -12.82
C ASN A 97 10.30 5.94 -11.48
N ASP A 98 9.38 4.99 -11.51
CA ASP A 98 8.92 4.33 -10.30
C ASP A 98 9.69 3.04 -10.02
N SER A 99 9.80 2.70 -8.74
CA SER A 99 10.42 1.46 -8.27
C SER A 99 9.38 0.56 -7.63
N LEU A 100 9.38 -0.73 -7.96
CA LEU A 100 8.59 -1.76 -7.30
C LEU A 100 9.51 -2.86 -6.81
N VAL A 101 9.43 -3.15 -5.51
CA VAL A 101 10.03 -4.34 -4.90
C VAL A 101 8.92 -5.08 -4.18
N VAL A 102 8.81 -6.37 -4.48
CA VAL A 102 7.89 -7.28 -3.78
C VAL A 102 8.73 -8.48 -3.37
N ASP A 103 8.81 -8.73 -2.07
CA ASP A 103 9.38 -9.94 -1.49
C ASP A 103 8.25 -10.75 -0.86
N GLN A 104 8.25 -12.07 -1.10
CA GLN A 104 7.26 -12.95 -0.51
C GLN A 104 7.68 -14.41 -0.40
N GLU A 105 7.16 -15.13 0.61
CA GLU A 105 7.44 -16.56 0.81
C GLU A 105 6.47 -17.49 0.05
N ASP A 106 5.17 -17.23 0.06
CA ASP A 106 4.16 -18.20 -0.42
C ASP A 106 3.50 -17.84 -1.76
N SER A 107 2.42 -17.04 -1.78
CA SER A 107 1.56 -16.86 -2.97
C SER A 107 1.41 -15.39 -3.39
N VAL A 108 1.66 -15.10 -4.67
CA VAL A 108 1.53 -13.76 -5.25
C VAL A 108 0.62 -13.72 -6.48
N SER A 109 -0.30 -12.76 -6.47
CA SER A 109 -0.97 -12.24 -7.66
C SER A 109 -0.57 -10.79 -7.86
N LEU A 110 0.27 -10.54 -8.88
CA LEU A 110 0.77 -9.20 -9.19
C LEU A 110 0.26 -8.75 -10.56
N ILE A 111 -0.41 -7.61 -10.60
CA ILE A 111 -0.76 -6.89 -11.82
C ILE A 111 -0.09 -5.52 -11.75
N VAL A 112 0.77 -5.23 -12.73
CA VAL A 112 1.41 -3.91 -12.86
C VAL A 112 0.99 -3.29 -14.19
N ASP A 113 0.29 -2.16 -14.11
CA ASP A 113 0.09 -1.28 -15.26
C ASP A 113 1.08 -0.12 -15.19
N GLN A 114 1.72 0.16 -16.31
CA GLN A 114 2.54 1.35 -16.45
C GLN A 114 1.71 2.36 -17.23
N GLY A 115 1.19 3.36 -16.52
CA GLY A 115 0.46 4.47 -17.09
C GLY A 115 1.21 4.99 -18.31
N LYS A 116 0.57 4.97 -19.47
CA LYS A 116 1.21 5.31 -20.75
C LYS A 116 1.99 6.60 -20.57
N SER A 117 3.28 6.53 -20.88
CA SER A 117 4.07 7.71 -21.16
C SER A 117 3.43 8.45 -22.33
N CYS A 118 2.47 9.33 -22.06
CA CYS A 118 2.15 10.39 -22.99
C CYS A 118 3.43 11.21 -23.15
N SER A 119 4.03 11.07 -24.32
CA SER A 119 4.77 12.14 -24.99
C SER A 119 3.87 13.35 -25.19
#